data_AF-A0A7Y1YMR1-F1
#
_entry.id   AF-A0A7Y1YMR1-F1
#
_cell.length_a   1.000
_cell.length_b   1.000
_cell.length_c   1.000
_cell.angle_alpha   90.00
_cell.angle_beta   90.00
_cell.angle_gamma   90.00
#
_symmetry.space_group_name_H-M   'P 1'
#
loop_
_entity.id
_entity.type
_entity.pdbx_description
1 polymer ?
#
loop_
_entity_poly.entity_id
_entity_poly.type
_entity_poly.pdbx_seq_one_letter_code
_entity_poly.pdbx_strand_id
1 'polypeptide(L)'
;MKKWLGISLLITLFSCNDGNLEISVIDFDDTSIQFCDAQVSTTSTLFFKLNSEEALILELQSGLLSNEETIEDTSSSIPSQSTVTYRTFDGSVSSDYFCSNIPPVSPNVLEDILAENGQVLISTLRNETDTTLFEHTISLQNLSLINEKGERITDLTTIEFGTITTSE
;
A
#
# COMPACT_ATOMS: atom_id res chain seq x y z
N MET A 1 19.31 61.87 -41.75
CA MET A 1 19.98 61.50 -40.48
C MET A 1 18.91 61.26 -39.42
N LYS A 2 19.01 60.15 -38.66
CA LYS A 2 18.31 59.87 -37.37
C LYS A 2 16.79 59.64 -37.48
N LYS A 3 16.15 58.66 -36.85
CA LYS A 3 16.50 57.55 -35.94
C LYS A 3 15.30 56.59 -36.00
N TRP A 4 15.48 55.32 -36.36
CA TRP A 4 14.50 54.29 -36.05
C TRP A 4 14.74 53.87 -34.60
N LEU A 5 13.81 54.22 -33.71
CA LEU A 5 13.83 53.72 -32.34
C LEU A 5 13.21 52.32 -32.38
N GLY A 6 14.06 51.30 -32.44
CA GLY A 6 13.66 49.92 -32.21
C GLY A 6 13.29 49.75 -30.74
N ILE A 7 12.02 49.47 -30.46
CA ILE A 7 11.57 49.06 -29.13
C ILE A 7 11.81 47.56 -29.04
N SER A 8 12.80 47.20 -28.24
CA SER A 8 13.21 45.83 -27.99
C SER A 8 12.83 45.49 -26.55
N LEU A 9 12.18 44.33 -26.41
CA LEU A 9 12.29 43.44 -25.27
C LEU A 9 11.64 43.89 -23.95
N LEU A 10 10.55 43.21 -23.59
CA LEU A 10 10.53 42.31 -22.42
C LEU A 10 9.22 41.51 -22.46
N ILE A 11 9.26 40.33 -23.10
CA ILE A 11 8.24 39.30 -22.87
C ILE A 11 8.71 38.59 -21.61
N THR A 12 8.07 38.88 -20.48
CA THR A 12 8.23 38.09 -19.27
C THR A 12 7.65 36.71 -19.56
N LEU A 13 8.54 35.75 -19.82
CA LEU A 13 8.19 34.34 -19.80
C LEU A 13 7.84 34.00 -18.36
N PHE A 14 6.55 34.06 -18.02
CA PHE A 14 6.02 33.23 -16.96
C PHE A 14 6.13 31.80 -17.48
N SER A 15 7.30 31.18 -17.29
CA SER A 15 7.36 29.73 -17.32
C SER A 15 6.58 29.28 -16.09
N CYS A 16 5.30 28.97 -16.28
CA CYS A 16 4.69 27.94 -15.45
C CYS A 16 5.59 26.72 -15.66
N ASN A 17 6.47 26.47 -14.69
CA ASN A 17 7.08 25.18 -14.52
C ASN A 17 5.90 24.30 -14.11
N ASP A 18 5.16 23.82 -15.09
CA ASP A 18 4.18 22.76 -14.90
C ASP A 18 5.02 21.55 -14.54
N GLY A 19 5.29 21.44 -13.24
CA GLY A 19 6.04 20.35 -12.67
C GLY A 19 5.34 19.10 -13.15
N ASN A 20 6.03 18.35 -14.00
CA ASN A 20 5.60 17.03 -14.41
C ASN A 20 5.44 16.21 -13.13
N LEU A 21 4.24 16.21 -12.57
CA LEU A 21 3.86 15.39 -11.43
C LEU A 21 3.85 13.98 -11.98
N GLU A 22 4.99 13.32 -11.87
CA GLU A 22 5.12 11.88 -12.06
C GLU A 22 4.38 11.24 -10.89
N ILE A 23 3.08 11.00 -11.09
CA ILE A 23 2.27 10.25 -10.14
C ILE A 23 2.82 8.82 -10.19
N SER A 24 3.59 8.47 -9.16
CA SER A 24 4.04 7.09 -8.97
C SER A 24 2.80 6.28 -8.60
N VAL A 25 2.36 5.38 -9.49
CA VAL A 25 1.24 4.49 -9.22
C VAL A 25 1.80 3.28 -8.50
N ILE A 26 1.32 3.05 -7.28
CA ILE A 26 1.58 1.83 -6.54
C ILE A 26 0.89 0.67 -7.28
N ASP A 27 1.69 -0.26 -7.81
CA ASP A 27 1.21 -1.47 -8.50
C ASP A 27 1.75 -2.72 -7.82
N PHE A 28 0.84 -3.46 -7.21
CA PHE A 28 1.10 -4.76 -6.59
C PHE A 28 0.12 -5.82 -7.10
N ASP A 29 -0.60 -5.58 -8.21
CA ASP A 29 -1.71 -6.43 -8.64
C ASP A 29 -1.24 -7.85 -8.99
N ASP A 30 -0.04 -7.98 -9.55
CA ASP A 30 0.59 -9.27 -9.92
C ASP A 30 1.36 -9.94 -8.77
N THR A 31 1.24 -9.44 -7.53
CA THR A 31 1.97 -9.98 -6.37
C THR A 31 1.02 -10.62 -5.36
N SER A 32 1.43 -11.76 -4.78
CA SER A 32 0.65 -12.45 -3.76
C SER A 32 0.88 -11.87 -2.37
N ILE A 33 -0.13 -11.95 -1.50
CA ILE A 33 0.03 -11.67 -0.07
C ILE A 33 1.06 -12.63 0.53
N GLN A 34 1.93 -12.08 1.38
CA GLN A 34 2.90 -12.81 2.19
C GLN A 34 2.65 -12.53 3.67
N PHE A 35 3.05 -13.49 4.50
CA PHE A 35 2.95 -13.49 5.96
C PHE A 35 4.05 -14.39 6.53
N CYS A 36 4.34 -14.27 7.84
CA CYS A 36 5.52 -14.91 8.42
C CYS A 36 5.30 -16.32 8.97
N ASP A 37 4.07 -16.62 9.38
CA ASP A 37 3.72 -17.95 9.89
C ASP A 37 3.55 -18.94 8.75
N ALA A 38 3.66 -20.24 9.06
CA ALA A 38 3.42 -21.28 8.05
C ALA A 38 1.98 -21.29 7.52
N GLN A 39 1.04 -20.80 8.33
CA GLN A 39 -0.38 -20.69 8.01
C GLN A 39 -0.94 -19.41 8.64
N VAL A 40 -1.94 -18.82 7.99
CA VAL A 40 -2.68 -17.69 8.55
C VAL A 40 -3.66 -18.21 9.60
N SER A 41 -3.74 -17.48 10.71
CA SER A 41 -4.77 -17.68 11.73
C SER A 41 -5.59 -16.41 11.90
N THR A 42 -6.70 -16.49 12.64
CA THR A 42 -7.49 -15.31 13.03
C THR A 42 -6.72 -14.31 13.90
N THR A 43 -5.56 -14.70 14.43
CA THR A 43 -4.66 -13.83 15.20
C THR A 43 -3.55 -13.21 14.37
N SER A 44 -3.39 -13.60 13.10
CA SER A 44 -2.39 -13.04 12.20
C SER A 44 -2.74 -11.58 11.86
N THR A 45 -1.80 -10.67 12.10
CA THR A 45 -1.99 -9.23 11.87
C THR A 45 -1.05 -8.64 10.84
N LEU A 46 0.10 -9.26 10.57
CA LEU A 46 1.08 -8.74 9.60
C LEU A 46 0.93 -9.43 8.25
N PHE A 47 0.64 -8.63 7.23
CA PHE A 47 0.59 -9.05 5.83
C PHE A 47 1.38 -8.07 4.98
N PHE A 48 2.01 -8.54 3.92
CA PHE A 48 2.77 -7.67 3.03
C PHE A 48 2.79 -8.19 1.60
N LYS A 49 2.93 -7.29 0.64
CA LYS A 49 3.17 -7.58 -0.78
C LYS A 49 4.52 -7.01 -1.15
N LEU A 50 5.29 -7.74 -1.96
CA LEU A 50 6.64 -7.34 -2.38
C LEU A 50 6.70 -7.24 -3.91
N ASN A 51 7.27 -6.14 -4.40
CA ASN A 51 7.53 -5.91 -5.81
C ASN A 51 8.97 -5.42 -5.99
N SER A 52 9.90 -6.33 -6.25
CA SER A 52 11.34 -6.05 -6.36
C SER A 52 11.89 -5.24 -5.19
N GLU A 53 12.00 -3.92 -5.31
CA GLU A 53 12.59 -2.98 -4.34
C GLU A 53 11.52 -2.25 -3.52
N GLU A 54 10.26 -2.70 -3.58
CA GLU A 54 9.11 -2.05 -2.97
C GLU A 54 8.31 -3.05 -2.12
N ALA A 55 7.71 -2.56 -1.05
CA ALA A 55 6.79 -3.31 -0.21
C ALA A 55 5.55 -2.50 0.15
N LEU A 56 4.38 -3.14 0.09
CA LEU A 56 3.15 -2.65 0.67
C LEU A 56 2.82 -3.50 1.90
N ILE A 57 2.89 -2.90 3.07
CA ILE A 57 2.82 -3.57 4.36
C ILE A 57 1.48 -3.20 5.00
N LEU A 58 0.73 -4.20 5.46
CA LEU A 58 -0.53 -4.07 6.17
C LEU A 58 -0.36 -4.67 7.58
N GLU A 59 -0.48 -3.84 8.62
CA GLU A 59 -0.70 -4.33 9.97
C GLU A 59 -2.18 -4.18 10.30
N LEU A 60 -2.87 -5.31 10.32
CA LEU A 60 -4.29 -5.41 10.54
C LEU A 60 -4.65 -5.29 12.02
N GLN A 61 -5.76 -4.60 12.32
CA GLN A 61 -6.38 -4.62 13.64
C GLN A 61 -6.57 -6.07 14.13
N SER A 62 -6.11 -6.35 15.35
CA SER A 62 -6.30 -7.66 15.97
C SER A 62 -7.79 -8.01 16.10
N GLY A 63 -8.13 -9.27 15.79
CA GLY A 63 -9.48 -9.80 15.86
C GLY A 63 -10.39 -9.42 14.69
N LEU A 64 -9.85 -8.79 13.64
CA LEU A 64 -10.63 -8.45 12.44
C LEU A 64 -10.86 -9.67 11.52
N LEU A 65 -9.99 -10.68 11.59
CA LEU A 65 -10.20 -11.97 10.93
C LEU A 65 -11.04 -12.88 11.83
N SER A 66 -12.19 -13.35 11.31
CA SER A 66 -13.10 -14.25 12.00
C SER A 66 -13.50 -15.40 11.09
N ASN A 67 -13.57 -16.61 11.64
CA ASN A 67 -14.06 -17.80 10.93
C ASN A 67 -15.59 -17.81 10.87
N GLU A 68 -16.15 -16.72 10.37
CA GLU A 68 -17.59 -16.51 10.23
C GLU A 68 -17.84 -15.81 8.90
N GLU A 69 -18.78 -16.35 8.12
CA GLU A 69 -19.17 -15.76 6.85
C GLU A 69 -19.81 -14.39 7.09
N THR A 70 -19.31 -13.39 6.38
CA THR A 70 -19.79 -12.01 6.54
C THR A 70 -20.98 -11.74 5.63
N ILE A 71 -22.05 -11.15 6.16
CA ILE A 71 -23.15 -10.61 5.36
C ILE A 71 -22.78 -9.25 4.75
N GLU A 72 -22.00 -8.46 5.51
CA GLU A 72 -21.42 -7.19 5.10
C GLU A 72 -19.94 -7.17 5.48
N ASP A 73 -19.12 -6.49 4.69
CA ASP A 73 -17.69 -6.42 4.93
C ASP A 73 -17.37 -5.83 6.30
N THR A 74 -16.50 -6.50 7.04
CA THR A 74 -15.87 -5.94 8.23
C THR A 74 -14.88 -4.85 7.84
N SER A 75 -14.86 -3.75 8.58
CA SER A 75 -14.02 -2.60 8.28
C SER A 75 -13.11 -2.20 9.44
N SER A 76 -11.93 -1.68 9.08
CA SER A 76 -10.96 -1.09 10.03
C SER A 76 -10.38 0.19 9.45
N SER A 77 -10.39 1.27 10.24
CA SER A 77 -9.89 2.58 9.78
C SER A 77 -8.36 2.66 9.80
N ILE A 78 -7.78 3.29 8.79
CA ILE A 78 -6.36 3.59 8.67
C ILE A 78 -6.14 5.08 9.00
N PRO A 79 -5.11 5.47 9.79
CA PRO A 79 -4.11 4.61 10.45
C PRO A 79 -4.47 4.21 11.89
N SER A 80 -5.68 4.52 12.38
CA SER A 80 -6.02 4.45 13.80
C SER A 80 -6.23 3.03 14.34
N GLN A 81 -6.67 2.09 13.50
CA GLN A 81 -6.97 0.70 13.89
C GLN A 81 -6.07 -0.30 13.16
N SER A 82 -5.96 -0.16 11.84
CA SER A 82 -4.96 -0.85 11.01
C SER A 82 -3.98 0.18 10.45
N THR A 83 -2.75 -0.23 10.15
CA THR A 83 -1.78 0.62 9.45
C THR A 83 -1.45 0.04 8.09
N VAL A 84 -1.20 0.93 7.13
CA VAL A 84 -0.65 0.56 5.82
C VAL A 84 0.58 1.41 5.59
N THR A 85 1.67 0.76 5.21
CA THR A 85 2.95 1.42 4.96
C THR A 85 3.45 1.04 3.57
N TYR A 86 3.78 2.03 2.76
CA TYR A 86 4.52 1.84 1.52
C TYR A 86 5.99 2.09 1.77
N ARG A 87 6.84 1.14 1.41
CA ARG A 87 8.27 1.18 1.69
C ARG A 87 9.09 0.84 0.46
N THR A 88 10.15 1.61 0.21
CA THR A 88 11.10 1.36 -0.88
C THR A 88 12.49 1.06 -0.31
N PHE A 89 13.30 0.34 -1.09
CA PHE A 89 14.59 -0.20 -0.67
C PHE A 89 15.69 0.10 -1.69
N ASP A 90 16.96 0.05 -1.24
CA ASP A 90 18.14 0.22 -2.12
C ASP A 90 18.54 -1.05 -2.89
N GLY A 91 17.69 -2.07 -2.85
CA GLY A 91 17.83 -3.32 -3.55
C GLY A 91 16.62 -4.22 -3.30
N SER A 92 16.59 -5.37 -4.00
CA SER A 92 15.43 -6.26 -3.92
C SER A 92 15.19 -6.80 -2.51
N VAL A 93 13.92 -6.83 -2.09
CA VAL A 93 13.48 -7.30 -0.79
C VAL A 93 12.82 -8.69 -0.89
N SER A 94 13.01 -9.52 0.13
CA SER A 94 12.36 -10.84 0.27
C SER A 94 11.55 -10.92 1.57
N SER A 95 10.74 -11.97 1.71
CA SER A 95 9.97 -12.23 2.94
C SER A 95 10.81 -12.27 4.21
N ASP A 96 12.07 -12.73 4.10
CA ASP A 96 13.00 -12.83 5.22
C ASP A 96 13.28 -11.45 5.86
N TYR A 97 13.11 -10.36 5.11
CA TYR A 97 13.24 -9.01 5.65
C TYR A 97 12.23 -8.73 6.77
N PHE A 98 11.00 -9.24 6.62
CA PHE A 98 9.91 -9.04 7.58
C PHE A 98 9.81 -10.17 8.60
N CYS A 99 10.22 -11.38 8.21
CA CYS A 99 9.92 -12.60 8.98
C CYS A 99 11.10 -13.17 9.75
N SER A 100 12.31 -12.61 9.60
CA SER A 100 13.47 -13.07 10.36
C SER A 100 13.40 -12.62 11.82
N ASN A 101 13.69 -13.55 12.74
CA ASN A 101 13.84 -13.25 14.18
C ASN A 101 14.90 -12.17 14.45
N ILE A 102 15.92 -12.11 13.60
CA ILE A 102 16.94 -11.06 13.61
C ILE A 102 16.73 -10.28 12.31
N PRO A 103 16.23 -9.03 12.39
CA PRO A 103 15.99 -8.21 11.21
C PRO A 103 17.27 -8.08 10.36
N PRO A 104 17.20 -8.31 9.04
CA PRO A 104 18.34 -8.07 8.16
C PRO A 104 18.74 -6.60 8.16
N VAL A 105 20.02 -6.34 7.93
CA VAL A 105 20.55 -4.97 7.73
C VAL A 105 20.58 -4.55 6.26
N SER A 106 20.06 -5.39 5.36
CA SER A 106 20.01 -5.16 3.92
C SER A 106 18.76 -5.84 3.33
N PRO A 107 18.11 -5.25 2.31
CA PRO A 107 18.41 -3.92 1.76
C PRO A 107 18.08 -2.76 2.74
N ASN A 108 18.66 -1.60 2.53
CA ASN A 108 18.37 -0.39 3.32
C ASN A 108 17.05 0.22 2.86
N VAL A 109 16.30 0.79 3.80
CA VAL A 109 15.08 1.55 3.51
C VAL A 109 15.45 2.90 2.90
N LEU A 110 14.84 3.24 1.76
CA LEU A 110 14.98 4.53 1.09
C LEU A 110 13.82 5.47 1.43
N GLU A 111 12.59 4.99 1.34
CA GLU A 111 11.38 5.71 1.76
C GLU A 111 10.50 4.80 2.62
N ASP A 112 9.85 5.39 3.63
CA ASP A 112 8.93 4.70 4.53
C ASP A 112 7.71 5.59 4.79
N ILE A 113 6.60 5.28 4.12
CA ILE A 113 5.46 6.18 4.00
C ILE A 113 4.25 5.53 4.64
N LEU A 114 3.88 6.02 5.81
CA LEU A 114 2.66 5.61 6.51
C LEU A 114 1.44 6.26 5.86
N ALA A 115 0.40 5.48 5.59
CA ALA A 115 -0.86 5.99 5.09
C ALA A 115 -1.54 6.91 6.11
N GLU A 116 -1.92 8.12 5.68
CA GLU A 116 -2.56 9.13 6.53
C GLU A 116 -4.08 8.91 6.66
N ASN A 117 -4.67 8.16 5.72
CA ASN A 117 -6.10 7.89 5.65
C ASN A 117 -6.36 6.61 4.85
N GLY A 118 -7.50 6.00 5.08
CA GLY A 118 -8.02 4.87 4.34
C GLY A 118 -8.89 3.96 5.21
N GLN A 119 -9.37 2.90 4.59
CA GLN A 119 -10.12 1.85 5.27
C GLN A 119 -9.71 0.49 4.73
N VAL A 120 -9.45 -0.46 5.63
CA VAL A 120 -9.36 -1.87 5.28
C VAL A 120 -10.77 -2.44 5.29
N LEU A 121 -11.14 -3.18 4.25
CA LEU A 121 -12.35 -3.97 4.19
C LEU A 121 -12.00 -5.44 4.06
N ILE A 122 -12.74 -6.29 4.79
CA ILE A 122 -12.58 -7.73 4.75
C ILE A 122 -13.94 -8.38 4.51
N SER A 123 -14.01 -9.14 3.43
CA SER A 123 -15.12 -10.03 3.12
C SER A 123 -14.69 -11.47 3.40
N THR A 124 -15.47 -12.20 4.19
CA THR A 124 -15.18 -13.59 4.55
C THR A 124 -16.22 -14.53 3.98
N LEU A 125 -15.78 -15.54 3.25
CA LEU A 125 -16.60 -16.63 2.73
C LEU A 125 -16.16 -17.96 3.33
N ARG A 126 -17.11 -18.80 3.71
CA ARG A 126 -16.81 -20.19 4.07
C ARG A 126 -16.60 -21.00 2.80
N ASN A 127 -15.54 -21.82 2.75
CA ASN A 127 -15.28 -22.64 1.58
C ASN A 127 -16.42 -23.67 1.37
N GLU A 128 -16.88 -23.80 0.13
CA GLU A 128 -18.04 -24.64 -0.20
C GLU A 128 -17.76 -26.15 -0.07
N THR A 129 -16.49 -26.56 -0.22
CA THR A 129 -16.09 -27.98 -0.22
C THR A 129 -15.56 -28.41 1.14
N ASP A 130 -14.70 -27.60 1.75
CA ASP A 130 -14.17 -27.83 3.08
C ASP A 130 -14.71 -26.77 4.04
N THR A 131 -15.76 -27.12 4.76
CA THR A 131 -16.45 -26.19 5.68
C THR A 131 -15.59 -25.76 6.87
N THR A 132 -14.39 -26.30 7.04
CA THR A 132 -13.42 -25.87 8.07
C THR A 132 -12.56 -24.69 7.60
N LEU A 133 -12.58 -24.36 6.31
CA LEU A 133 -11.77 -23.28 5.70
C LEU A 133 -12.61 -22.02 5.44
N PHE A 134 -11.94 -20.87 5.61
CA PHE A 134 -12.52 -19.54 5.39
C PHE A 134 -11.60 -18.70 4.54
N GLU A 135 -12.14 -18.12 3.47
CA GLU A 135 -11.43 -17.23 2.56
C GLU A 135 -11.75 -15.78 2.94
N HIS A 136 -10.72 -15.00 3.26
CA HIS A 136 -10.83 -13.58 3.59
C HIS A 136 -10.26 -12.75 2.45
N THR A 137 -11.10 -12.02 1.74
CA THR A 137 -10.68 -11.06 0.71
C THR A 137 -10.50 -9.69 1.35
N ILE A 138 -9.29 -9.15 1.24
CA ILE A 138 -8.87 -7.88 1.84
C ILE A 138 -8.74 -6.83 0.74
N SER A 139 -9.42 -5.69 0.92
CA SER A 139 -9.27 -4.51 0.06
C SER A 139 -8.97 -3.25 0.89
N LEU A 140 -8.29 -2.29 0.27
CA LEU A 140 -7.97 -0.99 0.85
C LEU A 140 -8.73 0.09 0.09
N GLN A 141 -9.60 0.83 0.77
CA GLN A 141 -10.37 1.93 0.19
C GLN A 141 -9.84 3.29 0.61
N ASN A 142 -9.86 4.23 -0.32
CA ASN A 142 -9.51 5.65 -0.13
C ASN A 142 -8.14 5.85 0.56
N LEU A 143 -7.18 4.98 0.23
CA LEU A 143 -5.85 5.02 0.81
C LEU A 143 -5.13 6.32 0.43
N SER A 144 -4.58 7.02 1.41
CA SER A 144 -3.83 8.26 1.20
C SER A 144 -2.38 8.08 1.62
N LEU A 145 -1.49 7.92 0.64
CA LEU A 145 -0.04 7.89 0.83
C LEU A 145 0.54 9.18 0.27
N ILE A 146 1.23 9.94 1.12
CA ILE A 146 1.85 11.23 0.79
C ILE A 146 3.33 11.16 1.16
N ASN A 147 4.22 11.37 0.19
CA ASN A 147 5.66 11.38 0.47
C ASN A 147 6.10 12.67 1.21
N GLU A 148 7.37 12.73 1.60
CA GLU A 148 7.94 13.89 2.29
C GLU A 148 7.87 15.21 1.49
N LYS A 149 7.71 15.13 0.16
CA LYS A 149 7.55 16.29 -0.72
C LYS A 149 6.09 16.77 -0.81
N GLY A 150 5.15 16.07 -0.18
CA GLY A 150 3.72 16.36 -0.24
C GLY A 150 3.04 15.79 -1.50
N GLU A 151 3.71 14.89 -2.22
CA GLU A 151 3.17 14.27 -3.43
C GLU A 151 2.35 13.03 -3.06
N ARG A 152 1.16 12.90 -3.66
CA ARG A 152 0.31 11.72 -3.50
C ARG A 152 0.82 10.58 -4.39
N ILE A 153 0.88 9.38 -3.82
CA ILE A 153 1.40 8.16 -4.48
C ILE A 153 0.28 7.15 -4.78
N THR A 154 -0.96 7.49 -4.41
CA THR A 154 -2.14 6.67 -4.69
C THR A 154 -3.16 7.46 -5.52
N ASP A 155 -3.50 6.89 -6.68
CA ASP A 155 -4.59 7.38 -7.55
C ASP A 155 -5.79 6.41 -7.61
N LEU A 156 -5.68 5.25 -6.96
CA LEU A 156 -6.75 4.27 -6.90
C LEU A 156 -7.71 4.54 -5.74
N THR A 157 -9.01 4.48 -6.01
CA THR A 157 -10.05 4.56 -4.98
C THR A 157 -10.09 3.28 -4.13
N THR A 158 -9.73 2.15 -4.74
CA THR A 158 -9.71 0.83 -4.13
C THR A 158 -8.49 0.07 -4.62
N ILE A 159 -7.77 -0.57 -3.71
CA ILE A 159 -6.66 -1.49 -4.00
C ILE A 159 -7.08 -2.87 -3.49
N GLU A 160 -7.11 -3.86 -4.38
CA GLU A 160 -7.31 -5.25 -3.98
C GLU A 160 -6.01 -5.78 -3.36
N PHE A 161 -5.99 -5.90 -2.04
CA PHE A 161 -4.79 -6.37 -1.34
C PHE A 161 -4.58 -7.86 -1.60
N GLY A 162 -5.67 -8.64 -1.60
CA GLY A 162 -5.72 -10.04 -2.01
C GLY A 162 -6.53 -10.92 -1.05
N THR A 163 -6.44 -12.24 -1.22
CA THR A 163 -7.19 -13.22 -0.43
C THR A 163 -6.25 -14.09 0.41
N ILE A 164 -6.61 -14.32 1.67
CA ILE A 164 -5.93 -15.26 2.59
C ILE A 164 -6.94 -16.30 3.09
N THR A 165 -6.43 -17.45 3.54
CA THR A 165 -7.28 -18.54 4.04
C THR A 165 -6.91 -18.90 5.48
N THR A 166 -7.91 -19.00 6.34
CA THR A 166 -7.77 -19.54 7.71
C THR A 166 -8.55 -20.85 7.86
N SER A 167 -8.33 -21.55 8.97
CA SER A 167 -9.07 -22.77 9.34
C SER A 167 -9.60 -22.68 10.77
N GLU A 168 -10.75 -23.32 11.04
CA GLU A 168 -11.28 -23.59 12.40
C GLU A 168 -10.48 -24.68 13.14
#